data_AF-A0A4Q1BHI5-F1
#
_entry.id   AF-A0A4Q1BHI5-F1
#
_cell.length_a   1.000
_cell.length_b   1.000
_cell.length_c   1.000
_cell.angle_alpha   90.00
_cell.angle_beta   90.00
_cell.angle_gamma   90.00
#
_symmetry.space_group_name_H-M   'P 1'
#
loop_
_entity.id
_entity.type
_entity.pdbx_description
1 polymer ?
#
loop_
_entity_poly.entity_id
_entity_poly.type
_entity_poly.pdbx_seq_one_letter_code
_entity_poly.pdbx_strand_id
1 'polypeptide(L)'
;MVSNFQPTLFYTLLGIYHLLPLHAPLTLFVLDAPFGRFASKTSRLNVNGNIAWFSMEIVAPLTFLMTLYPTFPTGRQLSLSIMYLIHYAHRAVLSPLILSPKRSKLHIIVPLIAAGYNAL
;
A
#
# COMPACT_ATOMS: atom_id res chain seq x y z
N MET A 1 33.77 17.23 -3.84
CA MET A 1 32.93 17.62 -2.69
C MET A 1 31.54 17.04 -2.91
N VAL A 2 31.24 15.91 -2.26
CA VAL A 2 29.87 15.37 -2.24
C VAL A 2 29.10 16.26 -1.29
N SER A 3 28.23 17.12 -1.82
CA SER A 3 27.33 17.93 -1.00
C SER A 3 26.52 17.01 -0.11
N ASN A 4 26.58 17.21 1.22
CA ASN A 4 25.75 16.54 2.22
C ASN A 4 24.28 16.93 2.00
N PHE A 5 23.63 16.39 0.98
CA PHE A 5 22.18 16.46 0.83
C PHE A 5 21.60 15.57 1.92
N GLN A 6 21.19 16.17 3.03
CA GLN A 6 20.31 15.50 3.97
C GLN A 6 18.99 15.26 3.24
N PRO A 7 18.53 14.01 3.08
CA PRO A 7 17.25 13.74 2.44
C PRO A 7 16.12 14.05 3.44
N THR A 8 15.94 15.32 3.79
CA THR A 8 14.97 15.78 4.80
C THR A 8 13.56 15.30 4.49
N LEU A 9 13.21 15.22 3.19
CA LEU A 9 11.97 14.64 2.73
C LEU A 9 11.85 13.16 3.10
N PHE A 10 12.90 12.35 2.86
CA PHE A 10 12.91 10.93 3.22
C PHE A 10 12.68 10.74 4.72
N TYR A 11 13.41 11.47 5.58
CA TYR A 11 13.23 11.34 7.03
C TYR A 11 11.85 11.80 7.51
N THR A 12 11.29 12.83 6.87
CA THR A 12 9.93 13.31 7.17
C THR A 12 8.88 12.28 6.78
N LEU A 13 8.96 11.74 5.56
CA LEU A 13 8.06 10.70 5.06
C LEU A 13 8.18 9.42 5.89
N LEU A 14 9.40 9.02 6.23
CA LEU A 14 9.67 7.89 7.12
C LEU A 14 9.05 8.13 8.51
N GLY A 15 9.14 9.33 9.05
CA GLY A 15 8.49 9.69 10.31
C GLY A 15 6.97 9.52 10.22
N ILE A 16 6.34 10.04 9.15
CA ILE A 16 4.90 9.90 8.90
C ILE A 16 4.51 8.43 8.74
N TYR A 17 5.29 7.65 7.99
CA TYR A 17 5.06 6.23 7.78
C TYR A 17 4.97 5.45 9.09
N HIS A 18 5.84 5.76 10.07
CA HIS A 18 5.83 5.11 11.38
C HIS A 18 4.63 5.49 12.26
N LEU A 19 3.97 6.63 12.02
CA LEU A 19 2.79 7.01 12.82
C LEU A 19 1.64 6.03 12.63
N LEU A 20 1.51 5.44 11.43
CA LEU A 20 0.44 4.50 11.13
C LEU A 20 0.49 3.19 11.94
N PRO A 21 1.60 2.42 11.93
CA PRO A 21 1.73 1.21 12.74
C PRO A 21 1.73 1.50 14.25
N LEU A 22 2.08 2.72 14.68
CA LEU A 22 1.97 3.11 16.09
C LEU A 22 0.52 3.38 16.51
N HIS A 23 -0.27 4.04 15.66
CA HIS A 23 -1.68 4.29 15.97
C HIS A 23 -2.55 3.04 15.77
N ALA A 24 -2.18 2.13 14.85
CA ALA A 24 -3.05 1.05 14.40
C ALA A 24 -3.50 0.11 15.53
N PRO A 25 -2.63 -0.35 16.45
CA PRO A 25 -3.07 -1.15 17.59
C PRO A 25 -4.10 -0.41 18.43
N LEU A 26 -3.84 0.84 18.81
CA LEU A 26 -4.72 1.65 19.67
C LEU A 26 -6.12 1.81 19.06
N THR A 27 -6.19 2.13 17.77
CA THR A 27 -7.46 2.29 17.07
C THR A 27 -8.17 0.94 16.89
N LEU A 28 -7.44 -0.09 16.45
CA LEU A 28 -8.02 -1.41 16.14
C LEU A 28 -8.38 -2.23 17.39
N PHE A 29 -7.90 -1.86 18.59
CA PHE A 29 -8.38 -2.40 19.85
C PHE A 29 -9.82 -1.97 20.16
N VAL A 30 -10.26 -0.83 19.63
CA VAL A 30 -11.57 -0.23 19.93
C VAL A 30 -12.53 -0.35 18.73
N LEU A 31 -12.01 -0.23 17.51
CA LEU A 31 -12.79 -0.13 16.29
C LEU A 31 -12.29 -1.11 15.22
N ASP A 32 -13.19 -1.93 14.70
CA ASP A 32 -12.90 -2.77 13.54
C ASP A 32 -12.72 -1.91 12.28
N ALA A 33 -11.73 -2.28 11.45
CA ALA A 33 -11.54 -1.62 10.17
C ALA A 33 -12.75 -1.89 9.23
N PRO A 34 -13.30 -0.87 8.55
CA PRO A 34 -14.59 -0.96 7.85
C PRO A 34 -14.49 -1.63 6.47
N PHE A 35 -13.88 -2.81 6.40
CA PHE A 35 -13.75 -3.62 5.19
C PHE A 35 -13.93 -5.12 5.49
N GLY A 36 -14.09 -5.95 4.46
CA GLY A 36 -14.30 -7.38 4.61
C GLY A 36 -15.60 -7.71 5.35
N ARG A 37 -15.50 -8.43 6.48
CA ARG A 37 -16.65 -8.78 7.32
C ARG A 37 -17.40 -7.54 7.83
N PHE A 38 -16.68 -6.45 8.07
CA PHE A 38 -17.21 -5.20 8.62
C PHE A 38 -17.50 -4.14 7.55
N ALA A 39 -17.52 -4.54 6.27
CA ALA A 39 -17.83 -3.63 5.19
C ALA A 39 -19.28 -3.12 5.27
N SER A 40 -19.46 -1.80 5.21
CA SER A 40 -20.79 -1.19 5.10
C SER A 40 -21.44 -1.57 3.78
N LYS A 41 -22.65 -2.12 3.81
CA LYS A 41 -23.40 -2.54 2.61
C LYS A 41 -24.29 -1.43 2.04
N THR A 42 -24.52 -0.36 2.80
CA THR A 42 -25.57 0.65 2.51
C THR A 42 -25.05 1.92 1.85
N SER A 43 -23.73 2.17 1.85
CA SER A 43 -23.19 3.40 1.25
C SER A 43 -23.29 3.39 -0.28
N ARG A 44 -23.63 4.56 -0.84
CA ARG A 44 -23.66 4.81 -2.30
C ARG A 44 -22.26 4.93 -2.90
N LEU A 45 -21.24 5.22 -2.09
CA LEU A 45 -19.84 5.34 -2.51
C LEU A 45 -19.08 4.00 -2.39
N ASN A 46 -19.82 2.90 -2.42
CA ASN A 46 -19.26 1.57 -2.38
C ASN A 46 -18.79 1.12 -3.76
N VAL A 47 -17.51 0.78 -3.86
CA VAL A 47 -16.86 0.30 -5.07
C VAL A 47 -16.65 -1.21 -5.04
N ASN A 48 -16.37 -1.81 -6.20
CA ASN A 48 -16.06 -3.24 -6.30
C ASN A 48 -14.82 -3.56 -5.46
N GLY A 49 -14.93 -4.54 -4.56
CA GLY A 49 -13.86 -4.88 -3.62
C GLY A 49 -12.57 -5.35 -4.30
N ASN A 50 -12.64 -6.10 -5.39
CA ASN A 50 -11.46 -6.60 -6.10
C ASN A 50 -10.70 -5.45 -6.79
N ILE A 51 -11.44 -4.56 -7.46
CA ILE A 51 -10.86 -3.40 -8.15
C ILE A 51 -10.29 -2.41 -7.12
N ALA A 52 -11.02 -2.16 -6.04
CA ALA A 52 -10.55 -1.30 -4.95
C ALA A 52 -9.25 -1.84 -4.33
N TRP A 53 -9.18 -3.15 -4.08
CA TRP A 53 -7.98 -3.78 -3.54
C TRP A 53 -6.79 -3.71 -4.49
N PHE A 54 -7.02 -4.00 -5.78
CA PHE A 54 -5.99 -3.82 -6.80
C PHE A 54 -5.50 -2.36 -6.82
N SER A 55 -6.42 -1.39 -6.85
CA SER A 55 -6.09 0.03 -6.98
C SER A 55 -5.28 0.57 -5.81
N MET A 56 -5.51 0.11 -4.58
CA MET A 56 -4.76 0.58 -3.42
C MET A 56 -3.41 -0.13 -3.27
N GLU A 57 -3.32 -1.41 -3.64
CA GLU A 57 -2.09 -2.22 -3.50
C GLU A 57 -1.10 -1.99 -4.64
N ILE A 58 -1.56 -1.62 -5.84
CA ILE A 58 -0.68 -1.38 -7.00
C ILE A 58 0.18 -0.11 -6.82
N VAL A 59 -0.19 0.78 -5.91
CA VAL A 59 0.56 2.02 -5.66
C VAL A 59 1.97 1.73 -5.15
N ALA A 60 2.12 0.80 -4.21
CA ALA A 60 3.39 0.43 -3.60
C ALA A 60 4.47 -0.10 -4.58
N PRO A 61 4.17 -1.04 -5.51
CA PRO A 61 5.16 -1.44 -6.52
C PRO A 61 5.43 -0.34 -7.55
N LEU A 62 4.44 0.51 -7.88
CA LEU A 62 4.64 1.62 -8.81
C LEU A 62 5.57 2.69 -8.24
N THR A 63 5.34 3.14 -7.00
CA THR A 63 6.21 4.10 -6.33
C THR A 63 7.61 3.53 -6.15
N PHE A 64 7.74 2.27 -5.75
CA PHE A 64 9.02 1.59 -5.65
C PHE A 64 9.78 1.56 -6.99
N LEU A 65 9.12 1.17 -8.09
CA LEU A 65 9.73 1.18 -9.43
C LEU A 65 10.15 2.59 -9.88
N MET A 66 9.34 3.61 -9.59
CA MET A 66 9.70 5.00 -9.87
C MET A 66 10.97 5.42 -9.11
N THR A 67 11.14 5.00 -7.86
CA THR A 67 12.37 5.28 -7.08
C THR A 67 13.59 4.46 -7.51
N LEU A 68 13.38 3.28 -8.10
CA LEU A 68 14.46 2.42 -8.59
C LEU A 68 15.00 2.83 -9.96
N TYR A 69 14.15 3.41 -10.82
CA TYR A 69 14.51 3.84 -12.17
C TYR A 69 15.82 4.67 -12.24
N PRO A 70 16.08 5.66 -11.36
CA PRO A 70 17.34 6.42 -11.41
C PRO A 70 18.56 5.68 -10.83
N THR A 71 18.38 4.60 -10.06
CA THR A 71 19.46 3.99 -9.26
C THR A 71 19.89 2.60 -9.72
N PHE A 72 19.09 1.89 -10.51
CA PHE A 72 19.34 0.53 -11.04
C PHE A 72 20.01 -0.43 -10.02
N PRO A 73 19.23 -1.19 -9.24
CA PRO A 73 19.76 -1.92 -8.10
C PRO A 73 20.71 -3.05 -8.53
N THR A 74 21.79 -3.25 -7.76
CA THR A 74 22.76 -4.33 -8.00
C THR A 74 23.00 -5.17 -6.74
N GLY A 75 23.51 -6.40 -6.90
CA GLY A 75 23.83 -7.30 -5.79
C GLY A 75 22.62 -7.56 -4.86
N ARG A 76 22.81 -7.33 -3.56
CA ARG A 76 21.76 -7.57 -2.54
C ARG A 76 20.51 -6.72 -2.74
N GLN A 77 20.66 -5.47 -3.21
CA GLN A 77 19.53 -4.58 -3.45
C GLN A 77 18.62 -5.14 -4.54
N LEU A 78 19.20 -5.75 -5.57
CA LEU A 78 18.45 -6.39 -6.65
C LEU A 78 17.63 -7.57 -6.12
N SER A 79 18.22 -8.43 -5.30
CA SER A 79 17.51 -9.57 -4.69
C SER A 79 16.30 -9.11 -3.87
N LEU A 80 16.49 -8.11 -3.00
CA LEU A 80 15.39 -7.55 -2.19
C LEU A 80 14.31 -6.90 -3.06
N SER A 81 14.72 -6.18 -4.12
CA SER A 81 13.79 -5.56 -5.06
C SER A 81 12.94 -6.60 -5.79
N ILE A 82 13.54 -7.70 -6.23
CA ILE A 82 12.83 -8.80 -6.89
C ILE A 82 11.84 -9.46 -5.92
N MET A 83 12.27 -9.76 -4.69
CA MET A 83 11.38 -10.36 -3.68
C MET A 83 10.18 -9.46 -3.38
N TYR A 84 10.41 -8.16 -3.26
CA TYR A 84 9.36 -7.16 -3.06
C TYR A 84 8.39 -7.12 -4.25
N LEU A 85 8.90 -7.09 -5.49
CA LEU A 85 8.06 -7.07 -6.69
C LEU A 85 7.26 -8.36 -6.87
N ILE A 86 7.84 -9.53 -6.58
CA ILE A 86 7.11 -10.80 -6.58
C ILE A 86 6.00 -10.79 -5.54
N HIS A 87 6.29 -10.31 -4.33
CA HIS A 87 5.28 -10.17 -3.28
C HIS A 87 4.11 -9.29 -3.76
N TYR A 88 4.39 -8.11 -4.32
CA TYR A 88 3.35 -7.20 -4.80
C TYR A 88 2.66 -7.65 -6.09
N ALA A 89 3.32 -8.40 -6.97
CA ALA A 89 2.67 -9.03 -8.13
C ALA A 89 1.57 -10.00 -7.65
N HIS A 90 1.86 -10.82 -6.65
CA HIS A 90 0.86 -11.68 -6.05
C HIS A 90 -0.19 -10.87 -5.28
N ARG A 91 0.23 -9.94 -4.42
CA ARG A 91 -0.63 -9.21 -3.49
C ARG A 91 -1.57 -8.21 -4.17
N ALA A 92 -1.06 -7.43 -5.12
CA ALA A 92 -1.80 -6.38 -5.80
C ALA A 92 -2.56 -6.91 -7.02
N VAL A 93 -2.01 -7.86 -7.77
CA VAL A 93 -2.58 -8.28 -9.07
C VAL A 93 -3.21 -9.66 -8.99
N LEU A 94 -2.42 -10.71 -8.75
CA LEU A 94 -2.90 -12.10 -8.86
C LEU A 94 -4.00 -12.41 -7.85
N SER A 95 -3.79 -12.03 -6.58
CA SER A 95 -4.73 -12.31 -5.51
C SER A 95 -6.09 -11.65 -5.77
N PRO A 96 -6.22 -10.32 -5.93
CA PRO A 96 -7.53 -9.70 -6.06
C PRO A 96 -8.18 -9.87 -7.43
N LEU A 97 -7.42 -9.92 -8.54
CA LEU A 97 -8.02 -9.93 -9.88
C LEU A 97 -8.28 -11.34 -10.43
N ILE A 98 -7.46 -12.32 -10.05
CA ILE A 98 -7.48 -13.66 -10.67
C ILE A 98 -7.91 -14.74 -9.67
N LEU A 99 -7.28 -14.78 -8.49
CA LEU A 99 -7.41 -15.92 -7.57
C LEU A 99 -8.56 -15.77 -6.56
N SER A 100 -8.89 -14.54 -6.14
CA SER A 100 -9.88 -14.33 -5.09
C SER A 100 -11.31 -14.40 -5.64
N PRO A 101 -12.24 -15.04 -4.91
CA PRO A 101 -13.67 -14.85 -5.17
C PRO A 101 -14.05 -13.38 -4.96
N LYS A 102 -15.25 -13.00 -5.41
CA LYS A 102 -15.76 -11.62 -5.30
C LYS A 102 -15.68 -11.14 -3.84
N ARG A 103 -14.82 -10.15 -3.59
CA ARG A 103 -14.71 -9.50 -2.28
C ARG A 103 -15.91 -8.60 -2.01
N SER A 104 -16.23 -8.41 -0.73
CA SER A 104 -17.24 -7.46 -0.28
C SER A 104 -16.97 -6.08 -0.85
N LYS A 105 -18.03 -5.35 -1.21
CA LYS A 105 -17.89 -3.95 -1.64
C LYS A 105 -17.24 -3.11 -0.55
N LEU A 106 -16.42 -2.14 -0.95
CA LEU A 106 -15.65 -1.30 -0.05
C LEU A 106 -16.04 0.16 -0.23
N HIS A 107 -16.11 0.91 0.86
CA HIS A 107 -16.28 2.35 0.78
C HIS A 107 -15.03 2.97 0.16
N ILE A 108 -15.17 3.91 -0.77
CA ILE A 108 -14.05 4.51 -1.51
C ILE A 108 -12.95 5.14 -0.61
N ILE A 109 -13.30 5.54 0.61
CA ILE A 109 -12.33 6.10 1.57
C ILE A 109 -11.23 5.10 1.96
N VAL A 110 -11.57 3.81 2.02
CA VAL A 110 -10.63 2.75 2.40
C VAL A 110 -9.49 2.62 1.39
N PRO A 111 -9.75 2.38 0.09
CA PRO A 111 -8.67 2.29 -0.90
C PRO A 111 -7.91 3.61 -1.07
N LEU A 112 -8.54 4.78 -0.86
CA LEU A 112 -7.84 6.06 -0.92
C LEU A 112 -6.80 6.22 0.19
N ILE A 113 -7.16 5.91 1.44
CA ILE A 113 -6.23 5.98 2.57
C ILE A 113 -5.13 4.93 2.42
N ALA A 114 -5.50 3.69 2.04
CA ALA A 114 -4.53 2.62 1.83
C ALA A 114 -3.56 2.93 0.66
N ALA A 115 -4.05 3.52 -0.43
CA ALA A 115 -3.21 4.00 -1.53
C ALA A 115 -2.23 5.08 -1.05
N GLY A 116 -2.70 6.03 -0.23
CA GLY A 116 -1.86 7.05 0.39
C GLY A 116 -0.76 6.44 1.26
N TYR A 117 -1.08 5.46 2.10
CA TYR A 117 -0.08 4.75 2.90
C TYR A 117 0.95 4.00 2.03
N ASN A 118 0.50 3.31 0.99
CA ASN A 118 1.38 2.60 0.05
C ASN A 118 2.25 3.53 -0.81
N ALA A 119 1.95 4.84 -0.84
CA ALA A 119 2.74 5.84 -1.55
C ALA A 119 3.87 6.44 -0.70
N LEU A 120 3.78 6.34 0.63
CA LEU A 120 4.78 6.81 1.59
C LEU A 120 5.97 5.85 1.66
#